data_AF-I2CQL4-F1
#
_entry.id   AF-I2CQL4-F1
#
_cell.length_a   1.000
_cell.length_b   1.000
_cell.length_c   1.000
_cell.angle_alpha   90.00
_cell.angle_beta   90.00
_cell.angle_gamma   90.00
#
_symmetry.space_group_name_H-M   'P 1'
#
loop_
_entity.id
_entity.type
_entity.pdbx_description
1 polymer ?
#
loop_
_entity_poly.entity_id
_entity_poly.type
_entity_poly.pdbx_seq_one_letter_code
_entity_poly.pdbx_strand_id
1 'polypeptide(L)' 'GLGKTIQTISLLAYLAAHRGIWGPHLVVVPTSCLVNWETEFKRFCPALKILPYYGSAPARKQLRQGWTKPG' A
#
# COMPACT_ATOMS: atom_id res chain seq x y z
N GLY A 1 -1.64 15.96 13.91
CA GLY A 1 -0.56 14.96 13.77
C GLY A 1 -0.60 13.97 14.91
N LEU A 2 -1.46 12.95 14.84
CA LEU A 2 -1.49 11.83 15.82
C LEU A 2 -0.81 10.56 15.28
N GLY A 3 -0.12 10.64 14.13
CA GLY A 3 0.59 9.50 13.56
C GLY A 3 -0.30 8.37 13.04
N LYS A 4 -1.57 8.63 12.71
CA LYS A 4 -2.50 7.58 12.23
C LYS A 4 -1.97 6.78 11.04
N THR A 5 -1.28 7.41 10.10
CA THR A 5 -0.64 6.71 8.98
C THR A 5 0.39 5.70 9.46
N ILE A 6 1.30 6.12 10.35
CA ILE A 6 2.33 5.24 10.93
C ILE A 6 1.68 4.11 11.74
N GLN A 7 0.64 4.41 12.53
CA GLN A 7 -0.10 3.38 13.28
C GLN A 7 -0.69 2.32 12.35
N THR A 8 -1.30 2.72 11.23
CA THR A 8 -1.81 1.79 10.21
C THR A 8 -0.68 0.98 9.55
N ILE A 9 0.44 1.62 9.21
CA ILE A 9 1.61 0.92 8.64
C ILE A 9 2.15 -0.12 9.63
N SER A 10 2.27 0.23 10.91
CA SER A 10 2.70 -0.68 11.97
C SER A 10 1.75 -1.87 12.13
N LEU A 11 0.44 -1.66 11.99
CA LEU A 11 -0.54 -2.75 12.01
C LEU A 11 -0.30 -3.72 10.84
N LEU A 12 -0.10 -3.23 9.63
CA LEU A 12 0.19 -4.08 8.46
C LEU A 12 1.52 -4.82 8.61
N ALA A 13 2.54 -4.15 9.13
CA ALA A 13 3.84 -4.77 9.43
C ALA A 13 3.70 -5.89 10.48
N TYR A 14 2.87 -5.69 11.51
CA TYR A 14 2.58 -6.71 12.51
C TYR A 14 1.89 -7.93 11.90
N LEU A 15 0.89 -7.72 11.04
CA LEU A 15 0.21 -8.80 10.33
C LEU A 15 1.19 -9.63 9.49
N ALA A 16 2.09 -8.97 8.76
CA ALA A 16 3.11 -9.65 7.97
C ALA A 16 4.11 -10.42 8.84
N ALA A 17 4.77 -9.76 9.78
CA ALA A 17 5.90 -10.32 10.53
C ALA A 17 5.48 -11.34 11.61
N HIS A 18 4.33 -11.15 12.26
CA HIS A 18 3.92 -11.98 13.39
C HIS A 18 2.77 -12.93 13.08
N ARG A 19 1.93 -12.60 12.09
CA ARG A 19 0.80 -13.46 11.69
C ARG A 19 1.04 -14.14 10.35
N GLY A 20 2.14 -13.81 9.65
CA GLY A 20 2.44 -14.35 8.32
C GLY A 20 1.48 -13.86 7.23
N ILE A 21 0.68 -12.83 7.50
CA ILE A 21 -0.33 -12.29 6.58
C ILE A 21 0.31 -11.12 5.83
N TRP A 22 0.82 -11.39 4.64
CA TRP A 22 1.50 -10.38 3.81
C TRP A 22 0.56 -9.57 2.90
N GLY A 23 -0.67 -10.03 2.69
CA GLY A 23 -1.67 -9.38 1.84
C GLY A 23 -2.53 -10.37 1.05
N PRO A 24 -3.41 -9.87 0.16
CA PRO A 24 -3.51 -8.47 -0.28
C PRO A 24 -4.20 -7.55 0.74
N HIS A 25 -3.70 -6.31 0.87
CA HIS A 25 -4.29 -5.25 1.69
C HIS A 25 -4.67 -4.04 0.82
N LEU A 26 -5.75 -3.34 1.19
CA LEU A 26 -6.22 -2.14 0.51
C LEU A 26 -6.29 -0.97 1.50
N VAL A 27 -5.70 0.16 1.11
CA VAL A 27 -5.84 1.43 1.81
C VAL A 27 -6.47 2.43 0.85
N VAL A 28 -7.58 3.05 1.26
CA VAL A 28 -8.27 4.09 0.49
C VAL A 28 -7.98 5.44 1.11
N VAL A 29 -7.46 6.37 0.30
CA VAL A 29 -7.06 7.71 0.72
C VAL A 29 -7.41 8.74 -0.35
N PRO A 30 -7.54 10.03 0.00
CA PRO A 30 -7.59 11.10 -1.00
C PRO A 30 -6.35 11.08 -1.89
N THR A 31 -6.50 11.45 -3.17
CA THR A 31 -5.40 11.46 -4.15
C THR A 31 -4.21 12.30 -3.69
N SER A 32 -4.46 13.42 -2.99
CA SER A 32 -3.43 14.29 -2.44
C SER A 32 -2.54 13.63 -1.38
N CYS A 33 -3.00 12.53 -0.77
CA CYS A 33 -2.26 11.83 0.26
C CYS A 33 -1.43 10.65 -0.28
N LEU A 34 -1.62 10.23 -1.53
CA LEU A 34 -0.98 9.02 -2.07
C LEU A 34 0.55 9.06 -1.98
N VAL A 35 1.17 10.17 -2.39
CA VAL A 35 2.63 10.34 -2.37
C VAL A 35 3.18 10.28 -0.94
N ASN A 36 2.46 10.87 0.02
CA ASN A 36 2.82 10.79 1.42
C ASN A 36 2.78 9.35 1.92
N TRP A 37 1.70 8.61 1.62
CA TRP A 37 1.59 7.19 2.01
C TRP A 37 2.67 6.33 1.38
N GLU A 38 2.98 6.52 0.10
CA GLU A 38 4.06 5.79 -0.57
C GLU A 38 5.43 6.06 0.08
N THR A 39 5.70 7.31 0.42
CA THR A 39 6.94 7.72 1.10
C THR A 39 7.04 7.11 2.49
N GLU A 40 5.95 7.15 3.26
CA GLU A 40 5.90 6.59 4.61
C GLU A 40 6.05 5.06 4.61
N PHE A 41 5.44 4.35 3.67
CA PHE A 41 5.65 2.91 3.52
C PHE A 41 7.10 2.58 3.16
N LYS A 42 7.70 3.29 2.19
CA LYS A 42 9.12 3.10 1.83
C LYS A 42 10.05 3.36 3.02
N ARG A 43 9.71 4.31 3.89
CA ARG A 43 10.50 4.67 5.07
C ARG A 43 10.34 3.66 6.21
N PHE A 44 9.10 3.30 6.55
CA PHE A 44 8.80 2.56 7.79
C PHE A 44 8.54 1.07 7.58
N CYS A 45 8.19 0.63 6.37
CA CYS A 45 7.96 -0.77 6.07
C CYS A 45 8.32 -1.12 4.60
N PRO A 46 9.60 -1.00 4.20
CA PRO A 46 10.03 -1.22 2.81
C PRO A 46 9.86 -2.67 2.32
N ALA A 47 9.67 -3.63 3.24
CA ALA A 47 9.44 -5.02 2.91
C ALA A 47 8.05 -5.28 2.28
N LEU A 48 7.06 -4.42 2.56
CA LEU A 48 5.74 -4.52 1.95
C LEU A 48 5.77 -3.93 0.54
N LYS A 49 5.39 -4.74 -0.46
CA LYS A 49 5.22 -4.27 -1.83
C LYS A 49 3.96 -3.41 -1.92
N ILE A 50 4.11 -2.19 -2.44
CA ILE A 50 3.04 -1.21 -2.58
C ILE A 50 2.77 -0.95 -4.06
N LEU A 51 1.49 -0.83 -4.43
CA LEU A 51 1.05 -0.45 -5.76
C LEU A 51 0.12 0.78 -5.66
N PRO A 52 0.63 2.01 -5.87
CA PRO A 52 -0.20 3.19 -5.91
C PRO A 52 -1.16 3.15 -7.10
N TYR A 53 -2.47 3.21 -6.84
CA TYR A 53 -3.49 3.12 -7.88
C TYR A 53 -4.07 4.50 -8.21
N TYR A 54 -3.45 5.20 -9.16
CA TYR A 54 -3.85 6.55 -9.59
C TYR A 54 -3.54 6.81 -11.06
N GLY A 55 -3.86 8.01 -11.54
CA GLY A 55 -3.65 8.43 -12.92
C GLY A 55 -4.89 8.26 -13.80
N SER A 56 -4.71 8.38 -15.12
CA SER A 56 -5.79 8.31 -16.12
C SER A 56 -6.41 6.91 -16.21
N ALA A 57 -7.58 6.79 -16.86
CA ALA A 57 -8.21 5.48 -17.05
C ALA A 57 -7.30 4.46 -17.79
N PRO A 58 -6.55 4.85 -18.85
CA PRO A 58 -5.55 3.98 -19.46
C PRO A 58 -4.42 3.56 -18.50
N ALA A 59 -3.86 4.49 -17.72
CA ALA A 59 -2.81 4.17 -16.74
C ALA A 59 -3.30 3.15 -15.69
N ARG A 60 -4.50 3.37 -15.14
CA ARG A 60 -5.11 2.43 -14.20
C ARG A 60 -5.42 1.07 -14.84
N LYS A 61 -5.75 1.04 -16.14
CA LYS A 61 -5.93 -0.23 -16.88
C LYS A 61 -4.63 -1.01 -16.97
N GLN A 62 -3.49 -0.35 -17.17
CA GLN A 62 -2.17 -0.99 -17.15
C GLN A 62 -1.82 -1.53 -15.77
N LEU A 63 -2.07 -0.78 -14.69
CA LEU A 63 -1.81 -1.24 -13.31
C LEU A 63 -2.57 -2.51 -12.92
N ARG A 64 -3.73 -2.78 -13.55
CA ARG A 64 -4.50 -4.02 -13.32
C ARG A 64 -3.94 -5.22 -14.07
N GLN A 65 -3.04 -5.02 -15.04
CA GLN A 65 -2.40 -6.13 -15.76
C GLN A 65 -1.41 -6.84 -14.85
N GLY A 66 -1.54 -8.17 -14.71
CA GLY A 66 -0.67 -8.98 -13.86
C GLY A 66 -1.09 -9.09 -12.39
N TRP A 67 -2.01 -8.24 -11.90
CA TRP A 67 -2.51 -8.32 -10.51
C TRP A 67 -3.53 -9.44 -10.30
N THR A 68 -4.23 -9.88 -11.34
CA THR A 68 -5.31 -10.89 -11.25
C THR A 68 -4.82 -12.34 -11.30
N LYS A 69 -3.51 -12.58 -11.43
CA LYS A 69 -2.96 -13.94 -11.47
C LYS A 69 -2.40 -14.28 -10.08
N PRO A 70 -2.95 -15.29 -9.37
CA PRO A 70 -2.25 -15.84 -8.22
C PRO A 70 -0.92 -16.41 -8.71
N GLY A 71 0.17 -15.99 -8.07
CA GLY A 71 1.46 -16.68 -8.15
C GLY A 71 1.39 -18.00 -7.42
#